data_AF-A0A2W6BE05-F1
#
_entry.id   AF-A0A2W6BE05-F1
#
_cell.length_a   1.000
_cell.length_b   1.000
_cell.length_c   1.000
_cell.angle_alpha   90.00
_cell.angle_beta   90.00
_cell.angle_gamma   90.00
#
_symmetry.space_group_name_H-M   'P 1'
#
loop_
_entity.id
_entity.type
_entity.pdbx_description
1 polymer ?
#
loop_
_entity_poly.entity_id
_entity_poly.type
_entity_poly.pdbx_seq_one_letter_code
_entity_poly.pdbx_strand_id
1 'polypeptide(L)'
;MEVPEALRAPLAALFGERSAKAQCYAHLLSTIGVSRGLLGPSEAPRIWERHILNCGAIAPHVSTVQHLVDVGSGAGLPGIVLAIAHQDLRACFET
;
A
#
# COMPACT_ATOMS: atom_id res chain seq x y z
N MET A 1 11.18 5.51 -5.79
CA MET A 1 10.32 6.10 -6.84
C MET A 1 9.85 7.45 -6.36
N GLU A 2 9.79 8.43 -7.24
CA GLU A 2 9.29 9.76 -6.90
C GLU A 2 7.76 9.74 -6.75
N VAL A 3 7.25 10.48 -5.76
CA VAL A 3 5.82 10.72 -5.59
C VAL A 3 5.46 11.94 -6.42
N PRO A 4 4.52 11.84 -7.38
CA PRO A 4 4.02 13.00 -8.12
C PRO A 4 3.53 14.08 -7.15
N GLU A 5 3.82 15.36 -7.44
CA GLU A 5 3.47 16.49 -6.56
C GLU A 5 2.01 16.45 -6.10
N ALA A 6 1.09 16.20 -7.04
CA ALA A 6 -0.35 16.12 -6.80
C ALA A 6 -0.74 15.03 -5.77
N LEU A 7 0.08 14.01 -5.58
CA LEU A 7 -0.20 12.89 -4.68
C LEU A 7 0.46 13.03 -3.30
N ARG A 8 1.32 14.04 -3.10
CA ARG A 8 2.04 14.22 -1.82
C ARG A 8 1.09 14.50 -0.65
N ALA A 9 0.11 15.39 -0.84
CA ALA A 9 -0.86 15.71 0.21
C ALA A 9 -1.74 14.49 0.59
N PRO A 10 -2.34 13.74 -0.35
CA PRO A 10 -3.02 12.48 -0.04
C PRO A 10 -2.13 11.46 0.67
N LEU A 11 -0.87 11.31 0.27
CA LEU A 11 0.07 10.40 0.93
C LEU A 11 0.35 10.81 2.37
N ALA A 12 0.59 12.09 2.61
CA ALA A 12 0.83 12.62 3.94
C ALA A 12 -0.42 12.46 4.83
N ALA A 13 -1.62 12.67 4.28
CA ALA A 13 -2.87 12.47 5.01
C ALA A 13 -3.07 11.00 5.43
N LEU A 14 -2.69 10.05 4.57
CA LEU A 14 -2.88 8.62 4.81
C LEU A 14 -1.79 8.00 5.70
N PHE A 15 -0.52 8.38 5.50
CA PHE A 15 0.61 7.72 6.16
C PHE A 15 1.34 8.60 7.19
N GLY A 16 1.18 9.92 7.12
CA GLY A 16 1.91 10.88 7.96
C GLY A 16 3.42 10.67 7.87
N GLU A 17 4.07 10.58 9.04
CA GLU A 17 5.51 10.28 9.19
C GLU A 17 5.95 8.96 8.55
N ARG A 18 5.01 8.06 8.23
CA ARG A 18 5.31 6.75 7.62
C ARG A 18 5.31 6.79 6.08
N SER A 19 5.17 7.97 5.48
CA SER A 19 5.23 8.14 4.02
C SER A 19 6.48 7.51 3.38
N ALA A 20 7.62 7.53 4.07
CA ALA A 20 8.85 6.87 3.62
C ALA A 20 8.70 5.33 3.50
N LYS A 21 7.96 4.67 4.41
CA LYS A 21 7.67 3.23 4.32
C LYS A 21 6.77 2.92 3.13
N ALA A 22 5.76 3.76 2.88
CA ALA A 22 4.90 3.63 1.70
C ALA A 22 5.69 3.76 0.39
N GLN A 23 6.66 4.69 0.32
CA GLN A 23 7.57 4.85 -0.83
C GLN A 23 8.50 3.66 -1.02
N CYS A 24 9.04 3.11 0.06
CA CYS A 24 9.85 1.89 0.01
C CYS A 24 9.01 0.71 -0.53
N TYR A 25 7.80 0.51 -0.01
CA TYR A 25 6.92 -0.56 -0.46
C TYR A 25 6.49 -0.39 -1.92
N ALA A 26 6.11 0.82 -2.34
CA ALA A 26 5.82 1.12 -3.74
C ALA A 26 7.01 0.76 -4.65
N HIS A 27 8.24 1.10 -4.23
CA HIS A 27 9.45 0.77 -4.98
C HIS A 27 9.67 -0.74 -5.10
N LEU A 28 9.44 -1.51 -4.03
CA LEU A 28 9.53 -2.97 -4.08
C LEU A 28 8.48 -3.57 -5.03
N LEU A 29 7.24 -3.10 -4.99
CA LEU A 29 6.19 -3.57 -5.88
C LEU A 29 6.49 -3.24 -7.36
N SER A 30 6.95 -2.02 -7.66
CA SER A 30 7.25 -1.60 -9.03
C SER A 30 8.49 -2.27 -9.63
N THR A 31 9.32 -2.92 -8.79
CA THR A 31 10.56 -3.59 -9.21
C THR A 31 10.42 -5.10 -9.05
N ILE A 32 10.54 -5.58 -7.81
CA ILE A 32 10.47 -6.99 -7.47
C ILE A 32 9.09 -7.54 -7.79
N GLY A 33 8.02 -6.82 -7.44
CA GLY A 33 6.65 -7.24 -7.72
C GLY A 33 6.38 -7.48 -9.21
N VAL A 34 6.89 -6.59 -10.07
CA VAL A 34 6.83 -6.77 -11.53
C VAL A 34 7.67 -7.97 -11.98
N SER A 35 8.92 -8.07 -11.53
CA SER A 35 9.82 -9.17 -11.93
C SER A 35 9.30 -10.56 -11.55
N ARG A 36 8.49 -10.64 -10.49
CA ARG A 36 7.90 -11.88 -9.97
C ARG A 36 6.47 -12.14 -10.48
N GLY A 37 5.95 -11.30 -11.38
CA GLY A 37 4.60 -11.45 -11.92
C GLY A 37 3.47 -11.13 -10.92
N LEU A 38 3.78 -10.50 -9.79
CA LEU A 38 2.79 -10.05 -8.81
C LEU A 38 2.07 -8.77 -9.25
N LEU A 39 2.71 -8.01 -10.14
CA LEU A 39 2.19 -6.77 -10.69
C LEU A 39 2.51 -6.68 -12.19
N GLY A 40 1.53 -6.25 -12.99
CA GLY A 40 1.75 -6.03 -14.43
C GLY A 40 2.74 -4.88 -14.68
N PRO A 41 3.61 -4.97 -15.72
CA PRO A 41 4.53 -3.87 -16.07
C PRO A 41 3.82 -2.54 -16.36
N SER A 42 2.59 -2.59 -16.89
CA SER A 42 1.74 -1.42 -17.13
C SER A 42 1.21 -0.76 -15.86
N GLU A 43 1.21 -1.47 -14.74
CA GLU A 43 0.70 -0.98 -13.46
C GLU A 43 1.77 -0.23 -12.67
N ALA A 44 3.05 -0.59 -12.84
CA ALA A 44 4.15 0.03 -12.12
C ALA A 44 4.20 1.58 -12.23
N PRO A 45 3.98 2.21 -13.41
CA PRO A 45 3.92 3.66 -13.51
C PRO A 45 2.72 4.30 -12.78
N ARG A 46 1.66 3.53 -12.53
CA ARG A 46 0.39 3.98 -11.94
C ARG A 46 0.21 3.54 -10.49
N ILE A 47 1.30 3.05 -9.88
CA ILE A 47 1.22 2.30 -8.63
C ILE A 47 0.66 3.11 -7.47
N TRP A 48 0.93 4.41 -7.45
CA TRP A 48 0.42 5.30 -6.42
C TRP A 48 -1.09 5.39 -6.43
N GLU A 49 -1.68 5.64 -7.59
CA GLU A 49 -3.13 5.86 -7.72
C GLU A 49 -3.90 4.55 -7.71
N ARG A 50 -3.41 3.53 -8.44
CA ARG A 50 -4.14 2.26 -8.64
C ARG A 50 -3.98 1.28 -7.49
N HIS A 51 -2.87 1.33 -6.76
CA HIS A 51 -2.59 0.37 -5.70
C HIS A 51 -2.46 1.04 -4.34
N ILE A 52 -1.50 1.94 -4.15
CA ILE A 52 -1.19 2.45 -2.79
C ILE A 52 -2.34 3.30 -2.22
N LEU A 53 -2.74 4.37 -2.91
CA LEU A 53 -3.81 5.24 -2.44
C LEU A 53 -5.17 4.56 -2.49
N ASN A 54 -5.43 3.74 -3.53
CA ASN A 54 -6.67 2.97 -3.63
C ASN A 54 -6.83 1.96 -2.50
N CYS A 55 -5.78 1.21 -2.13
CA CYS A 55 -5.83 0.30 -0.97
C CYS A 55 -6.01 1.08 0.34
N GLY A 56 -5.35 2.23 0.45
CA GLY A 56 -5.45 3.11 1.61
C GLY A 56 -6.81 3.81 1.77
N ALA A 57 -7.64 3.86 0.73
CA ALA A 57 -8.94 4.53 0.77
C ALA A 57 -9.87 3.95 1.86
N ILE A 58 -9.69 2.67 2.23
CA ILE A 58 -10.50 2.03 3.28
C ILE A 58 -9.99 2.31 4.70
N ALA A 59 -8.77 2.85 4.84
CA ALA A 59 -8.09 3.00 6.14
C ALA A 59 -8.94 3.72 7.21
N PRO A 60 -9.70 4.80 6.90
CA PRO A 60 -10.55 5.45 7.89
C PRO A 60 -11.64 4.53 8.47
N HIS A 61 -12.14 3.59 7.66
CA HIS A 61 -13.21 2.66 8.05
C HIS A 61 -12.72 1.48 8.88
N VAL A 62 -11.41 1.21 8.88
CA VAL A 62 -10.78 0.14 9.66
C VAL A 62 -9.92 0.68 10.81
N SER A 63 -10.06 1.96 11.14
CA SER A 63 -9.27 2.64 12.18
C SER A 63 -9.49 2.11 13.61
N THR A 64 -10.57 1.36 13.85
CA THR A 64 -10.84 0.70 15.14
C THR A 64 -10.57 -0.80 15.11
N VAL A 65 -10.17 -1.34 13.95
CA VAL A 65 -9.91 -2.76 13.74
C VAL A 65 -8.51 -3.08 14.26
N GLN A 66 -8.42 -4.07 15.15
CA GLN A 66 -7.13 -4.53 15.69
C GLN A 66 -6.55 -5.71 14.91
N HIS A 67 -7.40 -6.51 14.26
CA HIS A 67 -7.03 -7.72 13.54
C HIS A 67 -7.67 -7.72 12.15
N LEU A 68 -6.86 -7.90 11.12
CA LEU A 68 -7.30 -7.97 9.73
C LEU A 68 -6.69 -9.20 9.07
N VAL A 69 -7.50 -9.95 8.33
CA VAL A 69 -7.03 -11.02 7.45
C VAL A 69 -7.19 -10.54 6.02
N ASP A 70 -6.08 -10.53 5.28
CA ASP A 70 -6.03 -10.22 3.85
C ASP A 70 -5.94 -11.52 3.05
N VAL A 71 -7.02 -11.89 2.36
CA VAL A 71 -7.16 -13.16 1.63
C VAL A 71 -6.93 -12.93 0.15
N GLY A 72 -6.05 -13.73 -0.44
CA GLY A 72 -5.56 -13.52 -1.81
C GLY A 72 -4.57 -12.36 -1.87
N SER A 73 -3.85 -12.09 -0.78
CA SER A 73 -3.06 -10.88 -0.64
C SER A 73 -1.96 -10.75 -1.70
N GLY A 74 -1.49 -11.89 -2.24
CA GLY A 74 -0.53 -11.96 -3.36
C GLY A 74 0.72 -11.12 -3.13
N ALA A 75 0.71 -9.89 -3.64
CA ALA A 75 1.76 -8.89 -3.43
C ALA A 75 1.76 -8.23 -2.02
N GLY A 76 0.81 -8.58 -1.17
CA GLY A 76 0.52 -7.96 0.13
C GLY A 76 -0.49 -6.81 0.06
N LEU A 77 -1.37 -6.79 -0.93
CA LEU A 77 -2.39 -5.74 -1.10
C LEU A 77 -3.80 -6.28 -0.79
N PRO A 78 -4.65 -5.52 -0.08
CA PRO A 78 -4.38 -4.20 0.51
C PRO A 78 -3.65 -4.20 1.86
N GLY A 79 -3.41 -5.36 2.48
CA GLY A 79 -3.09 -5.47 3.90
C GLY A 79 -1.79 -4.79 4.34
N ILE A 80 -0.71 -4.82 3.53
CA ILE A 80 0.55 -4.11 3.86
C ILE A 80 0.32 -2.60 3.85
N VAL A 81 -0.46 -2.08 2.90
CA VAL A 81 -0.79 -0.64 2.84
C VAL A 81 -1.53 -0.22 4.10
N LEU A 82 -2.51 -1.01 4.52
CA LEU A 82 -3.28 -0.75 5.74
C LEU A 82 -2.42 -0.86 6.99
N ALA A 83 -1.50 -1.82 7.07
CA ALA A 83 -0.56 -1.93 8.19
C ALA A 83 0.43 -0.74 8.26
N ILE A 84 0.83 -0.17 7.12
CA ILE A 84 1.63 1.06 7.10
C ILE A 84 0.80 2.25 7.60
N ALA A 85 -0.47 2.36 7.17
CA ALA A 85 -1.37 3.44 7.58
C ALA A 85 -1.82 3.33 9.05
N HIS A 86 -1.96 2.11 9.58
CA HIS A 86 -2.47 1.84 10.93
C HIS A 86 -1.50 0.95 11.72
N GLN A 87 -0.69 1.55 12.60
CA GLN A 87 0.41 0.88 13.29
C GLN A 87 -0.05 -0.31 14.14
N ASP A 88 -1.20 -0.16 14.79
CA ASP A 88 -1.69 -1.13 15.76
C ASP A 88 -2.49 -2.25 15.08
N LEU A 89 -2.56 -2.24 13.74
CA LEU A 89 -3.25 -3.26 12.97
C LEU A 89 -2.38 -4.52 12.87
N ARG A 90 -2.88 -5.63 13.41
CA ARG A 90 -2.30 -6.95 13.19
C ARG A 90 -2.89 -7.53 11.91
N ALA A 91 -2.14 -7.43 10.82
CA ALA A 91 -2.51 -8.03 9.54
C ALA A 91 -1.97 -9.46 9.41
N CYS A 92 -2.84 -10.41 9.08
CA CYS A 92 -2.49 -11.74 8.60
C CYS A 92 -2.66 -11.76 7.07
N PHE A 93 -1.75 -12.44 6.37
CA PHE A 93 -1.73 -12.51 4.91
C PHE A 93 -1.91 -13.96 4.48
N GLU A 94 -2.95 -14.23 3.70
CA GLU A 94 -3.26 -15.56 3.16
C GLU A 94 -3.27 -15.46 1.63
N THR A 95 -2.56 -16.37 0.95
CA THR A 95 -2.44 -16.41 -0.52
C THR A 95 -3.30 -17.49 -1.14
#